data_AF-A0A4R0V359-F1
#
_entry.id   AF-A0A4R0V359-F1
#
_cell.length_a   1.000
_cell.length_b   1.000
_cell.length_c   1.000
_cell.angle_alpha   90.00
_cell.angle_beta   90.00
_cell.angle_gamma   90.00
#
_symmetry.space_group_name_H-M   'P 1'
#
loop_
_entity.id
_entity.type
_entity.pdbx_description
1 polymer ?
#
loop_
_entity_poly.entity_id
_entity_poly.type
_entity_poly.pdbx_seq_one_letter_code
_entity_poly.pdbx_strand_id
1 'polypeptide(L)'
;MTLKRAAALVMVGVVLTVISYGALVVWLTWPISEFSVAKSGTFGDSFGVITALFSGLAFAGIILTIMLQRQELTESREIFRIQRFEGSFYRLLELYRKNLSEIRINGEDGVSYTGIDALNSVCRRLNTAMQRHLHLLQGGQGLMEYEVQLFVEVQKLLLRQARYLGTLQSLLDLVERDLPTDEDRAPYWDIISSQVTSNEARYLFYCCLVSDQNDRLRELMHRSGLIGHRLRPTSISNTHRATYERIHGVPVPRPRIQLVTPYPRDVIKRINRKEKKARSKSGAADRS
;
A
#
# COMPACT_ATOMS: atom_id res chain seq x y z
N MET A 1 -1.80 -13.90 -37.89
CA MET A 1 -0.74 -13.43 -38.82
C MET A 1 0.16 -12.46 -38.06
N THR A 2 1.48 -12.59 -38.12
CA THR A 2 2.37 -11.57 -37.52
C THR A 2 2.24 -10.26 -38.29
N LEU A 3 2.24 -9.11 -37.59
CA LEU A 3 2.09 -7.76 -38.18
C LEU A 3 3.03 -7.55 -39.38
N LYS A 4 4.24 -8.10 -39.30
CA LYS A 4 5.25 -8.10 -40.38
C LYS A 4 4.79 -8.81 -41.65
N ARG A 5 4.11 -9.95 -41.54
CA ARG A 5 3.58 -10.71 -42.68
C ARG A 5 2.40 -10.00 -43.34
N ALA A 6 1.52 -9.38 -42.54
CA ALA A 6 0.41 -8.58 -43.06
C ALA A 6 0.91 -7.34 -43.81
N ALA A 7 1.89 -6.61 -43.24
CA ALA A 7 2.51 -5.46 -43.90
C ALA A 7 3.21 -5.84 -45.22
N ALA A 8 3.93 -6.96 -45.24
CA ALA A 8 4.57 -7.46 -46.46
C ALA A 8 3.55 -7.80 -47.55
N LEU A 9 2.41 -8.43 -47.20
CA LEU A 9 1.35 -8.74 -48.14
C LEU A 9 0.68 -7.49 -48.72
N VAL A 10 0.45 -6.47 -47.90
CA VAL A 10 -0.11 -5.18 -48.35
C VAL A 10 0.86 -4.49 -49.32
N MET A 11 2.17 -4.47 -49.00
CA MET A 11 3.19 -3.88 -49.87
C MET A 11 3.28 -4.61 -51.23
N VAL A 12 3.29 -5.94 -51.22
CA VAL A 12 3.29 -6.73 -52.46
C VAL A 12 2.02 -6.47 -53.28
N GLY A 13 0.86 -6.40 -52.63
CA GLY A 13 -0.40 -6.05 -53.28
C GLY A 13 -0.35 -4.68 -53.97
N VAL A 14 0.14 -3.65 -53.27
CA VAL A 14 0.30 -2.29 -53.81
C VAL A 14 1.21 -2.29 -55.04
N VAL A 15 2.37 -2.97 -54.97
CA VAL A 15 3.31 -3.05 -56.10
C VAL A 15 2.69 -3.74 -57.31
N LEU A 16 1.96 -4.84 -57.09
CA LEU A 16 1.24 -5.55 -58.16
C LEU A 16 0.15 -4.68 -58.80
N THR A 17 -0.59 -3.89 -58.02
CA THR A 17 -1.60 -2.95 -58.55
C THR A 17 -0.96 -1.88 -59.43
N VAL A 18 0.20 -1.32 -59.04
CA VAL A 18 0.93 -0.33 -59.84
C VAL A 18 1.46 -0.94 -61.14
N ILE A 19 2.08 -2.13 -61.07
CA ILE A 19 2.65 -2.82 -62.24
C ILE A 19 1.54 -3.23 -63.22
N SER A 20 0.43 -3.80 -62.71
CA SER A 20 -0.69 -4.22 -63.56
C SER A 20 -1.37 -3.04 -64.26
N TYR A 21 -1.56 -1.91 -63.56
CA TYR A 21 -2.09 -0.71 -64.18
C TYR A 21 -1.15 -0.13 -65.24
N GLY A 22 0.16 -0.05 -64.94
CA GLY A 22 1.16 0.40 -65.91
C GLY A 22 1.19 -0.49 -67.16
N ALA A 23 1.12 -1.81 -66.99
CA ALA A 23 1.05 -2.76 -68.10
C ALA A 23 -0.24 -2.60 -68.94
N LEU A 24 -1.39 -2.38 -68.29
CA LEU A 24 -2.67 -2.15 -68.96
C LEU A 24 -2.63 -0.88 -69.82
N VAL A 25 -2.06 0.20 -69.27
CA VAL A 25 -1.92 1.47 -69.97
C VAL A 25 -0.97 1.35 -71.18
N VAL A 26 0.17 0.65 -71.04
CA VAL A 26 1.09 0.37 -72.15
C VAL A 26 0.42 -0.50 -73.23
N TRP A 27 -0.36 -1.51 -72.83
CA TRP A 27 -1.09 -2.36 -73.77
C TRP A 27 -2.13 -1.58 -74.57
N LEU A 28 -2.89 -0.68 -73.92
CA LEU A 28 -3.93 0.13 -74.58
C LEU A 28 -3.36 1.17 -75.56
N THR A 29 -2.11 1.58 -75.39
CA THR A 29 -1.46 2.67 -76.15
C THR A 29 -0.53 2.18 -77.26
N TRP A 30 -0.41 0.87 -77.47
CA TRP A 30 0.45 0.30 -78.50
C TRP A 30 -0.26 0.10 -79.84
N PRO A 31 0.31 0.46 -81.02
CA PRO A 31 1.63 1.05 -81.24
C PRO A 31 1.63 2.59 -81.19
N ILE A 32 2.65 3.16 -80.55
CA ILE A 32 2.80 4.60 -80.38
C ILE A 32 3.26 5.22 -81.71
N SER A 33 2.39 5.95 -82.39
CA SER A 33 2.66 6.48 -83.73
C SER A 33 3.32 7.86 -83.78
N GLU A 34 3.33 8.66 -82.70
CA GLU A 34 4.06 9.94 -82.64
C GLU A 34 4.49 10.30 -81.21
N PHE A 35 5.80 10.54 -81.00
CA PHE A 35 6.35 11.06 -79.74
C PHE A 35 6.15 12.58 -79.66
N SER A 36 4.94 13.02 -79.27
CA SER A 36 4.64 14.42 -78.99
C SER A 36 4.49 14.66 -77.49
N VAL A 37 5.17 15.69 -76.97
CA VAL A 37 5.20 16.08 -75.54
C VAL A 37 3.79 16.32 -74.97
N ALA A 38 2.84 16.76 -75.81
CA ALA A 38 1.46 16.98 -75.40
C ALA A 38 0.69 15.68 -75.09
N LYS A 39 0.93 14.59 -75.85
CA LYS A 39 0.28 13.29 -75.60
C LYS A 39 0.88 12.55 -74.40
N SER A 40 2.18 12.77 -74.11
CA SER A 40 2.79 12.29 -72.87
C SER A 40 2.24 13.01 -71.63
N GLY A 41 1.79 14.25 -71.76
CA GLY A 41 1.10 14.97 -70.67
C GLY A 41 -0.24 14.31 -70.29
N THR A 42 -1.11 14.08 -71.27
CA THR A 42 -2.40 13.37 -71.07
C THR A 42 -2.25 11.93 -70.57
N PHE A 43 -1.13 11.28 -70.90
CA PHE A 43 -0.77 9.98 -70.36
C PHE A 43 -0.46 10.06 -68.85
N GLY A 44 0.28 11.08 -68.42
CA GLY A 44 0.55 11.36 -67.01
C GLY A 44 -0.72 11.68 -66.20
N ASP A 45 -1.67 12.41 -66.79
CA ASP A 45 -2.94 12.75 -66.14
C ASP A 45 -3.78 11.52 -65.79
N SER A 46 -3.66 10.44 -66.56
CA SER A 46 -4.36 9.17 -66.29
C SER A 46 -3.86 8.47 -65.02
N PHE A 47 -2.66 8.78 -64.52
CA PHE A 47 -2.16 8.27 -63.24
C PHE A 47 -2.68 9.07 -62.04
N GLY A 48 -3.31 10.23 -62.25
CA GLY A 48 -3.79 11.10 -61.18
C GLY A 48 -4.80 10.43 -60.23
N VAL A 49 -5.68 9.57 -60.75
CA VAL A 49 -6.64 8.81 -59.93
C VAL A 49 -5.93 7.85 -58.96
N ILE A 50 -4.86 7.22 -59.42
CA ILE A 50 -4.05 6.30 -58.62
C ILE A 50 -3.22 7.07 -57.60
N THR A 51 -2.63 8.20 -57.99
CA THR A 51 -1.92 9.08 -57.07
C THR A 51 -2.84 9.59 -55.97
N ALA A 52 -4.05 10.02 -56.31
CA ALA A 52 -5.05 10.46 -55.32
C ALA A 52 -5.46 9.33 -54.36
N LEU A 53 -5.66 8.11 -54.88
CA LEU A 53 -5.95 6.93 -54.06
C LEU A 53 -4.79 6.62 -53.10
N PHE A 54 -3.54 6.66 -53.57
CA PHE A 54 -2.37 6.46 -52.72
C PHE A 54 -2.21 7.56 -51.68
N SER A 55 -2.44 8.83 -52.03
CA SER A 55 -2.42 9.93 -51.07
C SER A 55 -3.50 9.76 -49.99
N GLY A 56 -4.72 9.36 -50.37
CA GLY A 56 -5.79 9.05 -49.41
C GLY A 56 -5.45 7.87 -48.51
N LEU A 57 -4.90 6.79 -49.07
CA LEU A 57 -4.49 5.61 -48.30
C LEU A 57 -3.31 5.92 -47.36
N ALA A 58 -2.33 6.72 -47.81
CA ALA A 58 -1.22 7.17 -46.98
C ALA A 58 -1.73 8.05 -45.82
N PHE A 59 -2.67 8.96 -46.09
CA PHE A 59 -3.29 9.78 -45.05
C PHE A 59 -4.09 8.94 -44.04
N ALA A 60 -4.86 7.95 -44.51
CA ALA A 60 -5.55 7.00 -43.65
C ALA A 60 -4.57 6.18 -42.79
N GLY A 61 -3.44 5.76 -43.37
CA GLY A 61 -2.35 5.09 -42.66
C GLY A 61 -1.76 5.97 -41.55
N ILE A 62 -1.53 7.26 -41.82
CA ILE A 62 -1.06 8.22 -40.81
C ILE A 62 -2.08 8.35 -39.67
N ILE A 63 -3.38 8.51 -39.97
CA ILE A 63 -4.43 8.58 -38.93
C ILE A 63 -4.41 7.32 -38.07
N LEU A 64 -4.34 6.14 -38.68
CA LEU A 64 -4.28 4.87 -37.97
C LEU A 64 -3.04 4.80 -37.06
N THR A 65 -1.87 5.23 -37.54
CA THR A 65 -0.66 5.27 -36.71
C THR A 65 -0.78 6.24 -35.54
N ILE A 66 -1.40 7.41 -35.73
CA ILE A 66 -1.62 8.38 -34.64
C ILE A 66 -2.56 7.78 -33.59
N MET A 67 -3.62 7.10 -34.00
CA MET A 67 -4.53 6.42 -33.08
C MET A 67 -3.80 5.35 -32.25
N LEU A 68 -2.98 4.52 -32.89
CA LEU A 68 -2.18 3.50 -32.21
C LEU A 68 -1.18 4.12 -31.23
N GLN A 69 -0.44 5.15 -31.65
CA GLN A 69 0.49 5.88 -30.81
C GLN A 69 -0.19 6.50 -29.59
N ARG A 70 -1.42 7.03 -29.73
CA ARG A 70 -2.17 7.59 -28.59
C ARG A 70 -2.54 6.51 -27.57
N GLN A 71 -2.88 5.30 -28.03
CA GLN A 71 -3.15 4.17 -27.14
C GLN A 71 -1.88 3.77 -26.39
N GLU A 72 -0.77 3.54 -27.09
CA GLU A 72 0.52 3.19 -26.48
C GLU A 72 1.00 4.23 -25.46
N LEU A 73 0.82 5.53 -25.77
CA LEU A 73 1.14 6.61 -24.84
C LEU A 73 0.26 6.59 -23.58
N THR A 74 -0.99 6.16 -23.69
CA THR A 74 -1.90 6.08 -22.54
C THR A 74 -1.49 4.94 -21.62
N GLU A 75 -1.23 3.76 -22.16
CA GLU A 75 -0.73 2.60 -21.41
C GLU A 75 0.63 2.91 -20.78
N SER A 76 1.54 3.54 -21.53
CA SER A 76 2.84 3.97 -21.03
C SER A 76 2.74 4.95 -19.85
N ARG A 77 1.83 5.94 -19.93
CA ARG A 77 1.58 6.89 -18.83
C ARG A 77 1.10 6.20 -17.57
N GLU A 78 0.26 5.17 -17.69
CA GLU A 78 -0.21 4.41 -16.54
C GLU A 78 0.91 3.62 -15.88
N ILE A 79 1.73 2.92 -16.67
CA ILE A 79 2.92 2.20 -16.17
C ILE A 79 3.86 3.16 -15.44
N PHE A 80 4.15 4.32 -16.04
CA PHE A 80 4.99 5.34 -15.41
C PHE A 80 4.40 5.88 -14.10
N ARG A 81 3.08 6.04 -14.02
CA ARG A 81 2.40 6.46 -12.78
C ARG A 81 2.61 5.44 -11.67
N ILE A 82 2.40 4.15 -11.95
CA ILE A 82 2.57 3.06 -10.97
C ILE A 82 4.03 2.97 -10.51
N GLN A 83 4.99 3.00 -11.44
CA GLN A 83 6.42 2.96 -11.10
C GLN A 83 6.85 4.14 -10.23
N ARG A 84 6.36 5.35 -10.54
CA ARG A 84 6.65 6.54 -9.73
C ARG A 84 6.08 6.42 -8.32
N PHE A 85 4.86 5.91 -8.21
CA PHE A 85 4.22 5.64 -6.93
C PHE A 85 5.04 4.62 -6.12
N GLU A 86 5.34 3.44 -6.68
CA GLU A 86 6.11 2.40 -6.01
C GLU A 86 7.47 2.91 -5.54
N GLY A 87 8.19 3.64 -6.40
CA GLY A 87 9.47 4.24 -6.04
C GLY A 87 9.37 5.25 -4.89
N SER A 88 8.29 6.03 -4.84
CA SER A 88 8.01 6.97 -3.74
C SER A 88 7.62 6.23 -2.46
N PHE A 89 6.82 5.18 -2.58
CA PHE A 89 6.38 4.32 -1.49
C PHE A 89 7.57 3.65 -0.79
N TYR A 90 8.43 2.94 -1.53
CA TYR A 90 9.57 2.25 -0.94
C TYR A 90 10.58 3.23 -0.33
N ARG A 91 10.76 4.42 -0.92
CA ARG A 91 11.59 5.48 -0.33
C ARG A 91 11.02 6.00 0.98
N LEU A 92 9.71 6.25 1.06
CA LEU A 92 9.08 6.66 2.31
C LEU A 92 9.11 5.54 3.35
N LEU A 93 8.96 4.28 2.94
CA LEU A 93 9.06 3.11 3.81
C LEU A 93 10.48 3.01 4.42
N GLU A 94 11.52 3.23 3.62
CA GLU A 94 12.90 3.26 4.08
C GLU A 94 13.14 4.43 5.04
N LEU A 95 12.66 5.63 4.72
CA LEU A 95 12.75 6.80 5.61
C LEU A 95 12.02 6.58 6.93
N TYR A 96 10.84 5.95 6.91
CA TYR A 96 10.10 5.57 8.10
C TYR A 96 10.91 4.60 8.97
N ARG A 97 11.48 3.53 8.38
CA ARG A 97 12.32 2.57 9.10
C ARG A 97 13.57 3.22 9.69
N LYS A 98 14.22 4.10 8.92
CA LYS A 98 15.38 4.87 9.37
C LYS A 98 15.02 5.77 10.56
N ASN A 99 13.97 6.58 10.42
CA ASN A 99 13.52 7.47 11.49
C ASN A 99 13.14 6.69 12.75
N LEU A 100 12.49 5.54 12.61
CA LEU A 100 12.21 4.64 13.72
C LEU A 100 13.50 4.21 14.42
N SER A 101 14.49 3.72 13.67
CA SER A 101 15.78 3.26 14.23
C SER A 101 16.59 4.36 14.92
N GLU A 102 16.44 5.62 14.48
CA GLU A 102 17.14 6.78 15.02
C GLU A 102 16.49 7.37 16.29
N ILE A 103 15.30 6.90 16.68
CA ILE A 103 14.67 7.31 17.95
C ILE A 103 15.61 6.94 19.09
N ARG A 104 15.92 7.91 19.97
CA ARG A 104 16.72 7.71 21.18
C ARG A 104 15.96 8.20 22.40
N ILE A 105 15.87 7.35 23.41
CA ILE A 105 15.20 7.67 24.68
C ILE A 105 16.04 7.15 25.83
N ASN A 106 16.39 8.04 26.74
CA ASN A 106 17.13 7.69 27.95
C ASN A 106 16.18 7.08 28.98
N GLY A 107 16.54 5.90 29.48
CA GLY A 107 15.88 5.24 30.59
C GLY A 107 16.17 5.95 31.91
N GLU A 108 15.34 5.64 32.92
CA GLU A 108 15.55 6.11 34.29
C GLU A 108 16.81 5.49 34.92
N ASP A 109 17.23 4.32 34.41
CA ASP A 109 18.43 3.60 34.83
C ASP A 109 19.73 4.13 34.20
N GLY A 110 19.67 5.26 33.47
CA GLY A 110 20.81 5.84 32.73
C GLY A 110 21.15 5.15 31.40
N VAL A 111 20.46 4.05 31.07
CA VAL A 111 20.63 3.32 29.80
C VAL A 111 19.90 4.04 28.66
N SER A 112 20.60 4.34 27.56
CA SER A 112 19.97 4.88 26.34
C SER A 112 19.41 3.75 25.49
N TYR A 113 18.09 3.79 25.23
CA TYR A 113 17.42 2.88 24.30
C TYR A 113 17.32 3.52 22.91
N THR A 114 17.38 2.69 21.87
CA THR A 114 17.24 3.12 20.48
C THR A 114 16.13 2.36 19.76
N GLY A 115 15.61 2.92 18.67
CA GLY A 115 14.69 2.20 17.81
C GLY A 115 13.38 1.78 18.48
N ILE A 116 12.98 0.53 18.21
CA ILE A 116 11.78 -0.09 18.80
C ILE A 116 11.92 -0.23 20.32
N ASP A 117 13.14 -0.45 20.82
CA ASP A 117 13.37 -0.59 22.26
C ASP A 117 13.14 0.73 22.99
N ALA A 118 13.43 1.86 22.35
CA ALA A 118 13.09 3.18 22.86
C ALA A 118 11.57 3.36 22.99
N LEU A 119 10.78 2.97 21.98
CA LEU A 119 9.32 3.03 22.06
C LEU A 119 8.76 2.07 23.13
N ASN A 120 9.35 0.88 23.24
CA ASN A 120 8.99 -0.10 24.25
C ASN A 120 9.28 0.39 25.67
N SER A 121 10.42 1.05 25.90
CA SER A 121 10.81 1.58 27.21
C SER A 121 9.82 2.64 27.69
N VAL A 122 9.38 3.56 26.82
CA VAL A 122 8.33 4.54 27.16
C VAL A 122 7.01 3.86 27.52
N CYS A 123 6.58 2.88 26.73
CA CYS A 123 5.35 2.15 27.02
C CYS A 123 5.45 1.36 28.35
N ARG A 124 6.63 0.85 28.71
CA ARG A 124 6.86 0.21 30.01
C ARG A 124 6.73 1.21 31.15
N ARG A 125 7.33 2.41 31.01
CA ARG A 125 7.20 3.50 31.98
C ARG A 125 5.74 3.90 32.18
N LEU A 126 4.97 4.06 31.09
CA LEU A 126 3.53 4.30 31.15
C LEU A 126 2.80 3.19 31.92
N ASN A 127 3.10 1.93 31.63
CA ASN A 127 2.45 0.82 32.33
C ASN A 127 2.76 0.83 33.84
N THR A 128 4.01 1.09 34.23
CA THR A 128 4.42 1.23 35.63
C THR A 128 3.72 2.41 36.32
N ALA A 129 3.58 3.55 35.63
CA ALA A 129 2.82 4.69 36.14
C ALA A 129 1.35 4.32 36.37
N MET A 130 0.71 3.69 35.38
CA MET A 130 -0.69 3.27 35.46
C MET A 130 -0.97 2.18 36.49
N GLN A 131 0.01 1.37 36.86
CA GLN A 131 -0.14 0.39 37.95
C GLN A 131 -0.46 1.07 39.29
N ARG A 132 0.09 2.27 39.55
CA ARG A 132 -0.18 3.02 40.79
C ARG A 132 -1.63 3.46 40.88
N HIS A 133 -2.29 3.65 39.74
CA HIS A 133 -3.69 4.10 39.65
C HIS A 133 -4.69 2.94 39.60
N LEU A 134 -4.25 1.67 39.62
CA LEU A 134 -5.15 0.53 39.51
C LEU A 134 -6.17 0.43 40.67
N HIS A 135 -5.83 0.98 41.84
CA HIS A 135 -6.73 1.04 42.99
C HIS A 135 -8.02 1.83 42.70
N LEU A 136 -7.97 2.82 41.80
CA LEU A 136 -9.14 3.63 41.41
C LEU A 136 -10.24 2.78 40.76
N LEU A 137 -9.88 1.64 40.17
CA LEU A 137 -10.84 0.73 39.54
C LEU A 137 -11.60 -0.16 40.55
N GLN A 138 -11.25 -0.13 41.85
CA GLN A 138 -11.78 -1.06 42.85
C GLN A 138 -13.15 -0.67 43.44
N GLY A 139 -13.83 0.38 42.93
CA GLY A 139 -15.06 0.92 43.54
C GLY A 139 -16.23 1.25 42.61
N GLY A 140 -16.23 0.79 41.35
CA GLY A 140 -17.33 1.02 40.39
C GLY A 140 -17.47 2.45 39.86
N GLN A 141 -17.02 3.47 40.59
CA GLN A 141 -17.11 4.89 40.22
C GLN A 141 -15.77 5.54 39.79
N GLY A 142 -14.62 4.93 40.08
CA GLY A 142 -13.30 5.50 39.77
C GLY A 142 -12.79 5.29 38.33
N LEU A 143 -13.65 4.84 37.41
CA LEU A 143 -13.26 4.69 35.99
C LEU A 143 -12.89 6.05 35.37
N MET A 144 -13.69 7.09 35.64
CA MET A 144 -13.43 8.43 35.12
C MET A 144 -12.09 8.97 35.64
N GLU A 145 -11.82 8.80 36.94
CA GLU A 145 -10.54 9.21 37.55
C GLU A 145 -9.36 8.45 36.95
N TYR A 146 -9.49 7.14 36.76
CA TYR A 146 -8.48 6.31 36.11
C TYR A 146 -8.20 6.77 34.67
N GLU A 147 -9.24 7.08 33.91
CA GLU A 147 -9.12 7.58 32.54
C GLU A 147 -8.46 8.95 32.49
N VAL A 148 -8.80 9.87 33.39
CA VAL A 148 -8.11 11.16 33.49
C VAL A 148 -6.62 10.95 33.73
N GLN A 149 -6.25 10.07 34.67
CA GLN A 149 -4.83 9.76 34.93
C GLN A 149 -4.15 9.11 33.72
N LEU A 150 -4.86 8.26 32.96
CA LEU A 150 -4.34 7.67 31.73
C LEU A 150 -3.98 8.75 30.70
N PHE A 151 -4.86 9.73 30.47
CA PHE A 151 -4.58 10.82 29.53
C PHE A 151 -3.39 11.67 29.99
N VAL A 152 -3.35 12.03 31.27
CA VAL A 152 -2.25 12.80 31.87
C VAL A 152 -0.91 12.07 31.72
N GLU A 153 -0.84 10.80 32.11
CA GLU A 153 0.40 10.02 32.05
C GLU A 153 0.83 9.72 30.61
N VAL A 154 -0.11 9.49 29.68
CA VAL A 154 0.23 9.36 28.25
C VAL A 154 0.84 10.66 27.73
N GLN A 155 0.21 11.82 27.96
CA GLN A 155 0.73 13.10 27.45
C GLN A 155 2.06 13.50 28.11
N LYS A 156 2.28 13.11 29.37
CA LYS A 156 3.52 13.36 30.11
C LYS A 156 4.69 12.47 29.67
N LEU A 157 4.43 11.17 29.44
CA LEU A 157 5.48 10.17 29.20
C LEU A 157 5.71 9.88 27.72
N LEU A 158 4.66 9.88 26.89
CA LEU A 158 4.76 9.64 25.45
C LEU A 158 4.94 10.95 24.69
N LEU A 159 6.16 11.48 24.72
CA LEU A 159 6.54 12.54 23.79
C LEU A 159 6.36 12.04 22.36
N ARG A 160 5.58 12.78 21.56
CA ARG A 160 5.34 12.47 20.14
C ARG A 160 6.65 12.59 19.38
N GLN A 161 7.11 11.48 18.82
CA GLN A 161 8.31 11.44 17.97
C GLN A 161 7.97 11.99 16.58
N ALA A 162 7.89 13.33 16.48
CA ALA A 162 7.29 14.03 15.34
C ALA A 162 7.83 13.60 13.97
N ARG A 163 9.15 13.41 13.83
CA ARG A 163 9.77 12.98 12.57
C ARG A 163 9.29 11.59 12.16
N TYR A 164 9.31 10.64 13.10
CA TYR A 164 8.87 9.26 12.88
C TYR A 164 7.37 9.19 12.56
N LEU A 165 6.53 9.81 13.39
CA LEU A 165 5.08 9.83 13.21
C LEU A 165 4.69 10.54 11.91
N GLY A 166 5.37 11.64 11.57
CA GLY A 166 5.17 12.36 10.32
C GLY A 166 5.53 11.54 9.09
N THR A 167 6.62 10.75 9.13
CA THR A 167 6.93 9.83 8.02
C THR A 167 5.96 8.66 7.91
N LEU A 168 5.47 8.11 9.02
CA LEU A 168 4.40 7.10 8.97
C LEU A 168 3.12 7.69 8.37
N GLN A 169 2.73 8.89 8.80
CA GLN A 169 1.58 9.59 8.24
C GLN A 169 1.74 9.84 6.74
N SER A 170 2.92 10.31 6.31
CA SER A 170 3.21 10.59 4.90
C SER A 170 3.16 9.32 4.03
N LEU A 171 3.66 8.21 4.57
CA LEU A 171 3.62 6.91 3.93
C LEU A 171 2.17 6.40 3.77
N LEU A 172 1.35 6.55 4.82
CA LEU A 172 -0.07 6.22 4.76
C LEU A 172 -0.82 7.15 3.79
N ASP A 173 -0.59 8.46 3.87
CA ASP A 173 -1.21 9.44 2.97
C ASP A 173 -0.87 9.18 1.50
N LEU A 174 0.36 8.74 1.20
CA LEU A 174 0.76 8.42 -0.16
C LEU A 174 -0.12 7.32 -0.76
N VAL A 175 -0.32 6.22 -0.02
CA VAL A 175 -1.14 5.08 -0.45
C VAL A 175 -2.61 5.49 -0.57
N GLU A 176 -3.14 6.24 0.40
CA GLU A 176 -4.54 6.70 0.37
C GLU A 176 -4.81 7.64 -0.82
N ARG A 177 -3.87 8.54 -1.11
CA ARG A 177 -4.04 9.60 -2.13
C ARG A 177 -3.78 9.11 -3.56
N ASP A 178 -2.72 8.34 -3.76
CA ASP A 178 -2.22 8.03 -5.11
C ASP A 178 -2.83 6.73 -5.68
N LEU A 179 -3.46 5.89 -4.84
CA LEU A 179 -4.17 4.69 -5.27
C LEU A 179 -5.69 4.88 -5.15
N PRO A 180 -6.46 4.67 -6.24
CA PRO A 180 -7.88 5.02 -6.29
C PRO A 180 -8.79 4.00 -5.62
N THR A 181 -8.49 2.70 -5.73
CA THR A 181 -9.35 1.62 -5.24
C THR A 181 -8.80 0.95 -3.98
N ASP A 182 -9.68 0.36 -3.18
CA ASP A 182 -9.26 -0.41 -2.00
C ASP A 182 -8.49 -1.69 -2.38
N GLU A 183 -8.78 -2.27 -3.55
CA GLU A 183 -8.02 -3.41 -4.09
C GLU A 183 -6.57 -3.02 -4.39
N ASP A 184 -6.35 -1.84 -4.97
CA ASP A 184 -5.00 -1.33 -5.24
C ASP A 184 -4.25 -1.03 -3.94
N ARG A 185 -4.94 -0.49 -2.93
CA ARG A 185 -4.34 -0.10 -1.64
C ARG A 185 -3.98 -1.29 -0.75
N ALA A 186 -4.79 -2.36 -0.78
CA ALA A 186 -4.67 -3.48 0.15
C ALA A 186 -3.26 -4.10 0.24
N PRO A 187 -2.55 -4.39 -0.88
CA PRO A 187 -1.18 -4.91 -0.82
C PRO A 187 -0.21 -3.97 -0.08
N TYR A 188 -0.36 -2.66 -0.25
CA TYR A 188 0.51 -1.66 0.39
C TYR A 188 0.17 -1.48 1.86
N TRP A 189 -1.11 -1.56 2.24
CA TRP A 189 -1.53 -1.66 3.65
C TRP A 189 -0.97 -2.90 4.33
N ASP A 190 -0.95 -4.04 3.63
CA ASP A 190 -0.35 -5.27 4.14
C ASP A 190 1.17 -5.10 4.32
N ILE A 191 1.87 -4.48 3.37
CA ILE A 191 3.29 -4.20 3.50
C ILE A 191 3.55 -3.27 4.70
N ILE A 192 2.86 -2.13 4.80
CA ILE A 192 3.06 -1.18 5.91
C ILE A 192 2.75 -1.85 7.24
N SER A 193 1.61 -2.52 7.34
CA SER A 193 1.24 -3.23 8.56
C SER A 193 2.31 -4.25 8.91
N SER A 194 2.83 -5.03 7.94
CA SER A 194 3.90 -6.03 8.14
C SER A 194 5.17 -5.48 8.80
N GLN A 195 5.46 -4.19 8.63
CA GLN A 195 6.63 -3.54 9.23
C GLN A 195 6.38 -3.08 10.68
N VAL A 196 5.13 -2.78 11.04
CA VAL A 196 4.79 -2.31 12.39
C VAL A 196 4.83 -3.47 13.38
N THR A 197 5.74 -3.39 14.35
CA THR A 197 5.88 -4.39 15.42
C THR A 197 4.81 -4.25 16.50
N SER A 198 4.61 -5.27 17.35
CA SER A 198 3.65 -5.19 18.48
C SER A 198 3.98 -4.07 19.48
N ASN A 199 5.28 -3.82 19.71
CA ASN A 199 5.72 -2.75 20.63
C ASN A 199 5.45 -1.37 20.04
N GLU A 200 5.71 -1.22 18.74
CA GLU A 200 5.43 0.01 18.01
C GLU A 200 3.93 0.27 17.90
N ALA A 201 3.13 -0.75 17.57
CA ALA A 201 1.68 -0.65 17.53
C ALA A 201 1.12 -0.19 18.89
N ARG A 202 1.67 -0.67 20.01
CA ARG A 202 1.29 -0.20 21.35
C ARG A 202 1.62 1.28 21.57
N TYR A 203 2.77 1.76 21.09
CA TYR A 203 3.11 3.18 21.14
C TYR A 203 2.13 4.01 20.30
N LEU A 204 1.91 3.62 19.04
CA LEU A 204 0.98 4.27 18.13
C LEU A 204 -0.45 4.30 18.68
N PHE A 205 -0.90 3.23 19.34
CA PHE A 205 -2.19 3.18 20.01
C PHE A 205 -2.34 4.29 21.03
N TYR A 206 -1.37 4.47 21.93
CA TYR A 206 -1.45 5.52 22.95
C TYR A 206 -1.31 6.92 22.35
N CYS A 207 -0.49 7.10 21.31
CA CYS A 207 -0.47 8.36 20.56
C CYS A 207 -1.86 8.67 19.98
N CYS A 208 -2.51 7.69 19.35
CA CYS A 208 -3.85 7.84 18.80
C CYS A 208 -4.92 8.04 19.88
N LEU A 209 -4.76 7.43 21.06
CA LEU A 209 -5.71 7.52 22.16
C LEU A 209 -5.94 8.97 22.60
N VAL A 210 -4.84 9.73 22.72
CA VAL A 210 -4.85 11.14 23.13
C VAL A 210 -4.94 12.12 21.96
N SER A 211 -5.10 11.62 20.72
CA SER A 211 -5.20 12.47 19.54
C SER A 211 -6.63 12.92 19.29
N ASP A 212 -6.77 14.16 18.84
CA ASP A 212 -8.05 14.79 18.52
C ASP A 212 -8.83 14.06 17.43
N GLN A 213 -10.13 14.37 17.34
CA GLN A 213 -11.01 13.76 16.34
C GLN A 213 -10.56 13.98 14.88
N ASN A 214 -9.82 15.06 14.65
CA ASN A 214 -9.34 15.47 13.34
C ASN A 214 -7.86 15.13 13.11
N ASP A 215 -7.22 14.35 13.98
CA ASP A 215 -5.82 13.93 13.77
C ASP A 215 -5.73 13.00 12.56
N ARG A 216 -4.96 13.44 11.56
CA ARG A 216 -4.83 12.77 10.26
C ARG A 216 -4.20 11.39 10.37
N LEU A 217 -3.16 11.25 11.20
CA LEU A 217 -2.49 9.96 11.41
C LEU A 217 -3.48 8.94 12.00
N ARG A 218 -4.27 9.37 12.98
CA ARG A 218 -5.29 8.53 13.59
C ARG A 218 -6.35 8.07 12.57
N GLU A 219 -6.85 8.98 11.74
CA GLU A 219 -7.80 8.64 10.67
C GLU A 219 -7.21 7.57 9.73
N LEU A 220 -5.97 7.78 9.26
CA LEU A 220 -5.27 6.86 8.37
C LEU A 220 -5.03 5.49 9.03
N MET A 221 -4.73 5.47 10.32
CA MET A 221 -4.55 4.23 11.09
C MET A 221 -5.86 3.42 11.21
N HIS A 222 -7.01 4.09 11.22
CA HIS A 222 -8.32 3.44 11.13
C HIS A 222 -8.59 2.91 9.73
N ARG A 223 -8.43 3.76 8.70
CA ARG A 223 -8.71 3.41 7.30
C ARG A 223 -7.84 2.27 6.78
N SER A 224 -6.54 2.29 7.07
CA SER A 224 -5.60 1.24 6.67
C SER A 224 -5.80 -0.10 7.41
N GLY A 225 -6.69 -0.16 8.40
CA GLY A 225 -6.90 -1.36 9.20
C GLY A 225 -5.74 -1.71 10.14
N LEU A 226 -4.70 -0.87 10.24
CA LEU A 226 -3.48 -1.16 10.98
C LEU A 226 -3.74 -1.42 12.47
N ILE A 227 -4.70 -0.68 13.05
CA ILE A 227 -5.23 -0.90 14.41
C ILE A 227 -5.79 -2.31 14.57
N GLY A 228 -6.53 -2.80 13.57
CA GLY A 228 -7.14 -4.13 13.58
C GLY A 228 -6.13 -5.27 13.47
N HIS A 229 -5.17 -5.15 12.54
CA HIS A 229 -4.19 -6.21 12.27
C HIS A 229 -3.10 -6.29 13.33
N ARG A 230 -2.63 -5.16 13.86
CA ARG A 230 -1.44 -5.11 14.73
C ARG A 230 -1.71 -4.94 16.21
N LEU A 231 -2.89 -4.46 16.62
CA LEU A 231 -3.21 -4.34 18.05
C LEU A 231 -3.82 -5.60 18.67
N ARG A 232 -4.13 -6.64 17.88
CA ARG A 232 -4.57 -7.94 18.41
C ARG A 232 -3.54 -8.58 19.34
N PRO A 233 -2.27 -8.76 18.95
CA PRO A 233 -1.27 -9.44 19.80
C PRO A 233 -0.70 -8.56 20.92
N THR A 234 -1.12 -7.30 21.07
CA THR A 234 -0.48 -6.39 22.02
C THR A 234 -1.00 -6.55 23.45
N SER A 235 -0.10 -6.35 24.43
CA SER A 235 -0.39 -6.38 25.87
C SER A 235 -1.07 -5.10 26.39
N ILE A 236 -2.02 -4.55 25.63
CA ILE A 236 -2.80 -3.36 26.04
C ILE A 236 -3.93 -3.80 26.98
N SER A 237 -4.06 -3.08 28.10
CA SER A 237 -5.14 -3.27 29.09
C SER A 237 -6.53 -3.21 28.44
N ASN A 238 -7.44 -4.07 28.89
CA ASN A 238 -8.84 -4.05 28.44
C ASN A 238 -9.51 -2.72 28.73
N THR A 239 -9.16 -2.07 29.85
CA THR A 239 -9.66 -0.73 30.20
C THR A 239 -9.25 0.28 29.14
N HIS A 240 -7.97 0.30 28.75
CA HIS A 240 -7.49 1.25 27.73
C HIS A 240 -8.14 1.01 26.37
N ARG A 241 -8.35 -0.26 25.98
CA ARG A 241 -9.08 -0.61 24.75
C ARG A 241 -10.52 -0.11 24.78
N ALA A 242 -11.21 -0.31 25.91
CA ALA A 242 -12.58 0.17 26.10
C ALA A 242 -12.66 1.70 26.09
N THR A 243 -11.71 2.39 26.72
CA THR A 243 -11.58 3.85 26.66
C THR A 243 -11.37 4.33 25.23
N TYR A 244 -10.50 3.67 24.46
CA TYR A 244 -10.28 4.00 23.05
C TYR A 244 -11.56 3.86 22.23
N GLU A 245 -12.26 2.73 22.36
CA GLU A 245 -13.52 2.46 21.65
C GLU A 245 -14.61 3.46 22.04
N ARG A 246 -14.71 3.83 23.31
CA ARG A 246 -15.67 4.83 23.80
C ARG A 246 -15.41 6.23 23.23
N ILE A 247 -14.15 6.63 23.08
CA ILE A 247 -13.78 7.98 22.65
C ILE A 247 -13.79 8.09 21.12
N HIS A 248 -13.31 7.05 20.43
CA HIS A 248 -13.07 7.08 18.99
C HIS A 248 -14.08 6.29 18.17
N GLY A 249 -14.99 5.53 18.82
CA GLY A 249 -16.01 4.74 18.15
C GLY A 249 -15.48 3.52 17.37
N VAL A 250 -14.18 3.23 17.48
CA VAL A 250 -13.53 2.13 16.74
C VAL A 250 -13.12 1.01 17.71
N PRO A 251 -13.64 -0.22 17.52
CA PRO A 251 -13.32 -1.32 18.41
C PRO A 251 -11.87 -1.77 18.21
N VAL A 252 -11.14 -1.93 19.32
CA VAL A 252 -9.75 -2.41 19.28
C VAL A 252 -9.73 -3.90 19.63
N PRO A 253 -9.43 -4.78 18.65
CA PRO A 253 -9.65 -6.21 18.81
C PRO A 253 -8.75 -6.83 19.88
N ARG A 254 -9.33 -7.73 20.68
CA ARG A 254 -8.65 -8.40 21.78
C ARG A 254 -7.76 -9.55 21.28
N PRO A 255 -6.65 -9.86 21.97
CA PRO A 255 -5.86 -11.06 21.66
C PRO A 255 -6.73 -12.31 21.82
N ARG A 256 -6.86 -13.10 20.75
CA ARG A 256 -7.40 -14.47 20.81
C ARG A 256 -6.23 -15.43 20.77
N ILE A 257 -5.85 -15.97 21.93
CA ILE A 257 -4.87 -17.06 21.99
C ILE A 257 -5.63 -18.35 21.69
N GLN A 258 -5.59 -18.79 20.44
CA GLN A 258 -6.06 -20.12 20.08
C GLN A 258 -4.89 -21.09 20.22
N LEU A 259 -4.89 -21.89 21.28
CA LEU A 259 -3.86 -22.90 21.50
C LEU A 259 -3.99 -23.96 20.41
N VAL A 260 -3.03 -24.00 19.49
CA VAL A 260 -2.91 -25.09 18.52
C VAL A 260 -2.11 -26.19 19.19
N THR A 261 -2.77 -27.29 19.50
CA THR A 261 -2.14 -28.45 20.14
C THR A 261 -2.42 -29.70 19.32
N PRO A 262 -1.44 -30.60 19.16
CA PRO A 262 -1.68 -31.89 18.50
C PRO A 262 -2.57 -32.82 19.36
N TYR A 263 -2.87 -32.41 20.60
CA TYR A 263 -3.67 -33.18 21.54
C TYR A 263 -5.11 -32.65 21.66
N PRO A 264 -6.09 -33.55 21.85
CA PRO A 264 -7.47 -33.16 22.12
C PRO A 264 -7.62 -32.48 23.48
N ARG A 265 -8.67 -31.66 23.62
CA ARG A 265 -8.87 -30.74 24.75
C ARG A 265 -8.96 -31.43 26.12
N ASP A 266 -9.43 -32.67 26.16
CA ASP A 266 -9.58 -33.48 27.36
C ASP A 266 -8.21 -33.91 27.93
N VAL A 267 -7.26 -34.28 27.06
CA VAL A 267 -5.88 -34.61 27.44
C VAL A 267 -5.20 -33.40 28.06
N ILE A 268 -5.33 -32.22 27.43
CA ILE A 268 -4.80 -30.95 27.94
C ILE A 268 -5.38 -30.64 29.32
N LYS A 269 -6.70 -30.78 29.51
CA LYS A 269 -7.35 -30.57 30.81
C LYS A 269 -6.82 -31.50 31.88
N ARG A 270 -6.56 -32.78 31.56
CA ARG A 270 -5.98 -33.75 32.50
C ARG A 270 -4.56 -33.37 32.90
N ILE A 271 -3.72 -32.97 31.94
CA ILE A 271 -2.33 -32.53 32.19
C ILE A 271 -2.34 -31.27 33.06
N ASN A 272 -3.12 -30.25 32.71
CA ASN A 272 -3.21 -29.02 33.50
C ASN A 272 -3.70 -29.26 34.94
N ARG A 273 -4.63 -30.21 35.14
CA ARG A 273 -5.07 -30.62 36.48
C ARG A 273 -3.96 -31.33 37.26
N LYS A 274 -3.15 -32.17 36.61
CA LYS A 274 -1.99 -32.83 37.23
C LYS A 274 -0.93 -31.81 37.63
N GLU A 275 -0.57 -30.88 36.75
CA GLU A 275 0.38 -29.81 37.05
C GLU A 275 -0.08 -28.90 38.19
N LYS A 276 -1.36 -28.51 38.20
CA LYS A 276 -1.92 -27.67 39.28
C LYS A 276 -1.81 -28.36 40.64
N LYS A 277 -2.06 -29.67 40.71
CA LYS A 277 -1.88 -30.49 41.92
C LYS A 277 -0.40 -30.66 42.32
N ALA A 278 0.51 -30.77 41.35
CA ALA A 278 1.94 -30.86 41.61
C ALA A 278 2.50 -29.54 42.17
N ARG A 279 2.12 -28.40 41.57
CA ARG A 279 2.50 -27.06 42.06
C ARG A 279 1.95 -26.75 43.45
N SER A 280 0.73 -27.18 43.78
CA SER A 280 0.18 -26.99 45.13
C SER A 280 0.87 -27.82 46.20
N LYS A 281 1.42 -28.99 45.84
CA LYS A 281 2.21 -29.84 46.76
C LYS A 281 3.62 -29.29 46.96
N SER A 282 4.28 -28.82 45.91
CA SER A 282 5.62 -28.20 46.00
C SER A 282 5.61 -26.90 46.81
N GLY A 283 4.63 -26.01 46.61
CA GLY A 283 4.50 -24.77 47.39
C GLY A 283 4.02 -24.93 48.83
N ALA A 284 3.69 -26.16 49.24
CA ALA A 284 3.39 -26.53 50.64
C ALA A 284 4.62 -27.14 51.34
N ALA A 285 5.51 -27.82 50.60
CA ALA A 285 6.77 -28.36 51.13
C ALA A 285 7.84 -27.27 51.34
N ASP A 286 7.81 -26.18 50.58
CA ASP A 286 8.70 -25.00 50.76
C ASP A 286 8.30 -24.09 51.93
N ARG A 287 7.17 -24.38 52.61
CA ARG A 287 6.61 -23.60 53.72
C ARG A 287 6.59 -24.36 55.06
N SER A 288 7.24 -25.52 55.10
CA SER A 288 7.40 -26.40 56.27
C SER A 288 8.88 -26.64 56.52
#